data_AF-A0A9D5VEY2-F1
#
_entry.id   AF-A0A9D5VEY2-F1
#
_cell.length_a   1.000
_cell.length_b   1.000
_cell.length_c   1.000
_cell.angle_alpha   90.00
_cell.angle_beta   90.00
_cell.angle_gamma   90.00
#
_symmetry.space_group_name_H-M   'P 1'
#
loop_
_entity.id
_entity.type
_entity.pdbx_description
1 polymer ?
#
loop_
_entity_poly.entity_id
_entity_poly.type
_entity_poly.pdbx_seq_one_letter_code
_entity_poly.pdbx_strand_id
1 'polypeptide(L)' 'SHPVDYNLPEGVHVEVEKNTLLTLTGADRERLGQTCAEIRQYRPPEPYKGKGIRYLEETVLRKEGKKK' A
#
# COMPACT_ATOMS: atom_id res chain seq x y z
N SER A 1 -13.10 14.93 -2.47
CA SER A 1 -12.64 14.19 -1.28
C SER A 1 -13.58 13.04 -1.05
N HIS A 2 -13.41 11.95 -1.80
CA HIS A 2 -14.32 10.80 -1.70
C HIS A 2 -13.54 9.59 -1.19
N PRO A 3 -14.18 8.72 -0.38
CA PRO A 3 -13.57 7.45 -0.01
C PRO A 3 -13.29 6.64 -1.28
N VAL A 4 -12.26 5.80 -1.21
CA VAL A 4 -11.90 4.86 -2.28
C VAL A 4 -12.33 3.48 -1.81
N ASP A 5 -13.32 2.92 -2.50
CA ASP A 5 -13.78 1.56 -2.26
C ASP A 5 -12.98 0.61 -3.15
N TYR A 6 -12.41 -0.43 -2.56
CA TYR A 6 -11.66 -1.46 -3.26
C TYR A 6 -12.31 -2.82 -3.04
N ASN A 7 -12.73 -3.47 -4.13
CA ASN A 7 -13.31 -4.79 -4.09
C ASN A 7 -12.19 -5.84 -4.08
N LEU A 8 -12.19 -6.68 -3.05
CA LEU A 8 -11.17 -7.72 -2.92
C LEU A 8 -11.42 -8.86 -3.93
N PRO A 9 -10.38 -9.32 -4.63
CA PRO A 9 -10.50 -10.47 -5.51
C PRO A 9 -10.69 -11.76 -4.71
N GLU A 10 -11.33 -12.76 -5.34
CA GLU A 10 -11.62 -14.04 -4.69
C GLU A 10 -10.34 -14.77 -4.27
N GLY A 11 -10.31 -15.23 -3.01
CA GLY A 11 -9.21 -15.96 -2.41
C GLY A 11 -8.13 -15.11 -1.74
N VAL A 12 -8.33 -13.78 -1.67
CA VAL A 12 -7.49 -12.86 -0.90
C VAL A 12 -8.29 -12.32 0.29
N HIS A 13 -7.77 -12.53 1.50
CA HIS A 13 -8.30 -12.00 2.73
C HIS A 13 -7.49 -10.80 3.20
N VAL A 14 -8.18 -9.81 3.78
CA VAL A 14 -7.56 -8.62 4.37
C VAL A 14 -7.96 -8.50 5.82
N GLU A 15 -6.96 -8.36 6.68
CA GLU A 15 -7.13 -8.05 8.08
C GLU A 15 -6.58 -6.64 8.37
N VAL A 16 -7.36 -5.85 9.11
CA VAL A 16 -6.98 -4.49 9.51
C VAL A 16 -6.56 -4.53 10.98
N GLU A 17 -5.28 -4.76 11.24
CA GLU A 17 -4.75 -4.79 12.62
C GLU A 17 -4.78 -3.40 13.27
N LYS A 18 -4.47 -2.36 12.47
CA LYS A 18 -4.51 -0.96 12.88
C LYS A 18 -5.02 -0.11 11.73
N ASN A 19 -5.52 1.08 12.02
CA ASN A 19 -6.00 2.02 10.99
C ASN A 19 -4.96 2.35 9.89
N THR A 20 -3.68 2.07 10.11
CA THR A 20 -2.59 2.29 9.14
C THR A 20 -1.84 1.02 8.75
N LEU A 21 -2.27 -0.16 9.22
CA LEU A 21 -1.59 -1.43 8.98
C LEU A 21 -2.60 -2.46 8.45
N LEU A 22 -2.31 -2.96 7.26
CA LEU A 22 -3.13 -3.93 6.53
C LEU A 22 -2.30 -5.20 6.35
N THR A 23 -2.87 -6.34 6.73
CA THR A 23 -2.27 -7.66 6.54
C THR A 23 -3.10 -8.41 5.50
N LEU A 24 -2.49 -8.73 4.36
CA LEU A 24 -3.11 -9.49 3.26
C LEU A 24 -2.65 -10.94 3.32
N THR A 25 -3.60 -11.87 3.28
CA THR A 25 -3.35 -13.32 3.22
C THR A 25 -4.10 -13.94 2.06
N GLY A 26 -3.56 -15.00 1.47
CA GLY A 26 -4.17 -15.64 0.31
C GLY A 26 -3.44 -16.90 -0.09
N ALA A 27 -4.15 -17.79 -0.79
CA ALA A 27 -3.59 -19.07 -1.26
C ALA A 27 -2.74 -18.91 -2.54
N ASP A 28 -3.06 -17.92 -3.38
CA ASP A 28 -2.37 -17.64 -4.63
C ASP A 28 -1.43 -16.43 -4.51
N ARG A 29 -0.14 -16.67 -4.72
CA ARG A 29 0.91 -15.65 -4.61
C ARG A 29 0.83 -14.59 -5.71
N GLU A 30 0.37 -14.94 -6.90
CA GLU A 30 0.26 -14.00 -8.03
C GLU A 30 -0.86 -13.00 -7.75
N ARG A 31 -2.05 -13.50 -7.43
CA ARG A 31 -3.21 -12.67 -7.08
C ARG A 31 -2.94 -11.80 -5.85
N LEU A 32 -2.30 -12.36 -4.82
CA LEU A 32 -1.92 -11.60 -3.63
C LEU A 32 -0.95 -10.45 -3.98
N GLY A 33 0.06 -10.72 -4.82
CA GLY A 33 1.00 -9.72 -5.30
C GLY A 33 0.31 -8.62 -6.13
N GLN A 34 -0.60 -8.99 -7.01
CA GLN A 34 -1.39 -8.05 -7.81
C GLN A 34 -2.25 -7.14 -6.93
N THR A 35 -2.99 -7.73 -5.97
CA THR A 35 -3.83 -7.00 -5.02
C THR A 35 -3.01 -5.99 -4.20
N CYS A 36 -1.87 -6.44 -3.69
CA CYS A 36 -0.89 -5.59 -2.99
C CYS A 36 -0.42 -4.41 -3.86
N ALA A 37 -0.11 -4.66 -5.14
CA ALA A 37 0.32 -3.63 -6.07
C ALA A 37 -0.78 -2.62 -6.38
N GLU A 38 -2.02 -3.09 -6.62
CA GLU A 38 -3.19 -2.24 -6.86
C GLU A 38 -3.47 -1.32 -5.66
N ILE A 39 -3.45 -1.87 -4.44
CA ILE A 39 -3.64 -1.08 -3.21
C ILE A 39 -2.56 0.01 -3.11
N ARG A 40 -1.30 -0.31 -3.40
CA ARG A 40 -0.19 0.67 -3.39
C ARG A 40 -0.36 1.78 -4.43
N GLN A 41 -0.97 1.49 -5.59
CA GLN A 41 -1.16 2.47 -6.66
C GLN A 41 -2.11 3.61 -6.29
N TYR A 42 -3.07 3.39 -5.38
CA TYR A 42 -3.99 4.45 -4.94
C TYR A 42 -3.27 5.63 -4.31
N ARG A 43 -2.20 5.37 -3.56
CA ARG A 43 -1.40 6.41 -2.94
C ARG A 43 0.05 5.97 -2.79
N PRO A 44 0.87 6.06 -3.85
CA PRO A 44 2.26 5.66 -3.79
C PRO A 44 3.05 6.54 -2.79
N PRO A 45 4.14 6.01 -2.22
CA PRO A 45 4.93 6.75 -1.24
C PRO A 45 5.61 7.95 -1.90
N GLU A 46 5.38 9.13 -1.34
CA GLU A 46 5.94 10.38 -1.86
C GLU A 46 7.48 10.43 -1.70
N PRO A 47 8.22 10.99 -2.67
CA PRO A 47 9.68 11.00 -2.67
C PRO A 47 10.30 11.94 -1.64
N TYR A 48 9.55 12.78 -0.94
CA TYR A 48 10.10 13.73 0.04
C TYR A 48 9.85 13.26 1.48
N LYS A 49 8.58 13.03 1.83
CA LYS A 49 8.17 12.64 3.19
C LYS A 49 7.93 11.14 3.34
N GLY A 50 7.93 10.38 2.25
CA GLY A 50 7.58 8.95 2.27
C GLY A 50 6.14 8.67 2.70
N LYS A 51 5.25 9.67 2.60
CA LYS A 51 3.83 9.51 2.94
C LYS A 51 3.12 8.78 1.81
N GLY A 52 2.33 7.77 2.15
CA GLY A 52 1.63 6.92 1.19
C GLY A 52 1.52 5.49 1.71
N ILE A 53 1.01 4.61 0.86
CA ILE A 53 0.94 3.17 1.08
C ILE A 53 2.28 2.57 0.65
N ARG A 54 2.88 1.77 1.53
CA ARG A 54 4.16 1.09 1.29
C ARG A 54 4.15 -0.27 1.95
N TYR A 55 5.04 -1.16 1.52
CA TYR A 55 5.27 -2.40 2.25
C TYR A 55 6.01 -2.15 3.55
N LEU A 56 5.86 -3.06 4.52
CA LEU A 56 6.50 -2.97 5.84
C LEU A 56 8.03 -2.89 5.74
N GLU A 57 8.63 -3.68 4.85
CA GLU A 57 10.07 -3.78 4.66
C GLU A 57 10.60 -2.88 3.53
N GLU A 58 9.73 -2.10 2.87
CA GLU A 58 10.11 -1.23 1.76
C GLU A 58 10.83 0.04 2.26
N THR A 59 12.06 0.23 1.79
CA THR A 59 12.84 1.46 2.03
C THR A 59 12.54 2.49 0.94
N VAL A 60 11.86 3.57 1.29
CA VAL A 60 11.53 4.67 0.37
C VAL A 60 12.71 5.64 0.29
N LEU A 61 13.31 5.77 -0.90
CA LEU A 61 14.35 6.76 -1.17
C LEU A 61 13.78 8.18 -1.10
N ARG A 62 14.31 8.99 -0.18
CA ARG A 62 13.85 10.36 0.05
C ARG A 62 14.78 11.38 -0.60
N LYS A 63 14.20 12.38 -1.25
CA LYS A 63 14.89 13.59 -1.72
C LYS A 63 14.75 14.68 -0.68
N GLU A 64 15.81 15.48 -0.51
CA GLU A 64 15.71 16.71 0.28
C GLU A 64 14.78 17.71 -0.41
N GLY A 65 14.00 18.44 0.39
CA GLY A 65 13.23 19.58 -0.08
C GLY A 65 14.15 20.73 -0.51
N LYS A 66 13.61 21.67 -1.28
CA LYS A 66 14.35 22.87 -1.70
C LYS A 66 14.80 23.66 -0.46
N LYS A 67 16.11 23.70 -0.21
CA LYS A 67 16.71 24.62 0.77
C LYS A 67 16.56 26.05 0.23
N LYS A 68 16.20 26.99 1.11
CA LYS A 68 16.25 28.42 0.80
C LYS A 68 17.70 28.89 0.80
#